data_AF-A0A662AB05-F1
#
_entry.id   AF-A0A662AB05-F1
#
_cell.length_a   1.000
_cell.length_b   1.000
_cell.length_c   1.000
_cell.angle_alpha   90.00
_cell.angle_beta   90.00
_cell.angle_gamma   90.00
#
_symmetry.space_group_name_H-M   'P 1'
#
loop_
_entity.id
_entity.type
_entity.pdbx_description
1 polymer ?
#
loop_
_entity_poly.entity_id
_entity_poly.type
_entity_poly.pdbx_seq_one_letter_code
_entity_poly.pdbx_strand_id
1 'polypeptide(L)'
;MIRIKLFNPTILLIVFSTLFFPSCAKRAFHKAMDKNTVNSYNKFLKKHDDSKYASKAKILKAELNKEDTKQTYTKKSTIKKKNKKKPGKTSDPILIAENEANKGGKDILEKGRKMALIDKVILPGSCWNWINTVYNDAGYPNKSGKRKTVHKGKKSGPYVKSSQIKAGDWLYYINHSYNDVEHSGIFVYWIDYKKKTGMILSYGGEKRKQPGRYKPYDLTHVYNIIRAVSD
;
A
#
# COMPACT_ATOMS: atom_id res chain seq x y z
N MET A 1 -63.14 -45.48 -5.26
CA MET A 1 -61.88 -44.88 -5.72
C MET A 1 -62.21 -43.73 -6.68
N ILE A 2 -62.14 -42.49 -6.19
CA ILE A 2 -62.50 -41.28 -6.93
C ILE A 2 -61.27 -40.35 -6.97
N ARG A 3 -61.02 -39.84 -8.19
CA ARG A 3 -60.18 -38.72 -8.72
C ARG A 3 -59.38 -37.88 -7.69
N ILE A 4 -58.20 -37.34 -8.03
CA ILE A 4 -58.06 -36.00 -8.65
C ILE A 4 -56.65 -35.77 -9.26
N LYS A 5 -56.68 -35.36 -10.54
CA LYS A 5 -55.86 -34.45 -11.36
C LYS A 5 -54.45 -33.94 -10.91
N LEU A 6 -53.51 -34.17 -11.82
CA LEU A 6 -52.62 -33.21 -12.53
C LEU A 6 -51.91 -32.11 -11.73
N PHE A 7 -50.57 -32.14 -11.75
CA PHE A 7 -49.74 -30.94 -11.65
C PHE A 7 -48.45 -31.08 -12.48
N ASN A 8 -48.35 -30.27 -13.52
CA ASN A 8 -47.12 -29.83 -14.20
C ASN A 8 -47.42 -28.35 -14.50
N PRO A 9 -46.54 -27.37 -14.20
CA PRO A 9 -45.34 -27.17 -15.00
C PRO A 9 -44.14 -26.51 -14.26
N THR A 10 -42.98 -26.51 -14.91
CA THR A 10 -41.87 -25.52 -14.85
C THR A 10 -41.66 -24.70 -13.56
N ILE A 11 -40.47 -24.81 -12.95
CA ILE A 11 -39.56 -23.68 -12.63
C ILE A 11 -38.20 -24.25 -12.22
N LEU A 12 -37.28 -24.17 -13.17
CA LEU A 12 -35.85 -24.25 -12.99
C LEU A 12 -35.41 -22.95 -12.31
N LEU A 13 -35.21 -22.95 -10.99
CA LEU A 13 -34.53 -21.84 -10.30
C LEU A 13 -33.17 -22.32 -9.80
N ILE A 14 -32.18 -22.03 -10.64
CA ILE A 14 -30.75 -22.01 -10.33
C ILE A 14 -30.57 -21.01 -9.19
N VAL A 15 -30.50 -21.50 -7.96
CA VAL A 15 -30.03 -20.69 -6.83
C VAL A 15 -28.53 -20.54 -7.00
N PHE A 16 -28.16 -19.39 -7.56
CA PHE A 16 -26.81 -18.90 -7.68
C PHE A 16 -26.07 -19.08 -6.35
N SER A 17 -25.15 -20.04 -6.34
CA SER A 17 -24.09 -20.14 -5.35
C SER A 17 -23.20 -18.91 -5.48
N THR A 18 -23.55 -17.82 -4.82
CA THR A 18 -22.59 -16.75 -4.50
C THR A 18 -21.83 -17.15 -3.25
N LEU A 19 -21.07 -18.24 -3.35
CA LEU A 19 -19.90 -18.44 -2.50
C LEU A 19 -18.88 -17.39 -2.91
N PHE A 20 -19.03 -16.22 -2.28
CA PHE A 20 -18.01 -15.19 -2.22
C PHE A 20 -16.76 -15.85 -1.62
N PHE A 21 -15.73 -16.11 -2.43
CA PHE A 21 -14.40 -16.55 -1.98
C PHE A 21 -13.42 -15.35 -1.92
N PRO A 22 -13.58 -14.37 -1.02
CA PRO A 22 -12.72 -13.19 -0.96
C PRO A 22 -11.29 -13.49 -0.47
N SER A 23 -10.99 -14.72 -0.04
CA SER A 23 -9.66 -15.10 0.45
C SER A 23 -8.64 -15.37 -0.66
N CYS A 24 -9.07 -15.90 -1.80
CA CYS A 24 -8.17 -16.33 -2.88
C CYS A 24 -7.60 -15.12 -3.63
N ALA A 25 -8.46 -14.16 -4.02
CA ALA A 25 -8.02 -12.96 -4.73
C ALA A 25 -7.10 -12.08 -3.88
N LYS A 26 -7.37 -11.90 -2.58
CA LYS A 26 -6.49 -11.14 -1.67
C LYS A 26 -5.11 -11.77 -1.58
N ARG A 27 -5.03 -13.09 -1.37
CA ARG A 27 -3.76 -13.82 -1.27
C ARG A 27 -2.99 -13.81 -2.59
N ALA A 28 -3.69 -14.00 -3.72
CA ALA A 28 -3.09 -13.95 -5.05
C ALA A 28 -2.56 -12.55 -5.38
N PHE A 29 -3.32 -11.50 -5.02
CA PHE A 29 -2.90 -10.11 -5.18
C PHE A 29 -1.66 -9.80 -4.33
N HIS A 30 -1.65 -10.22 -3.07
CA HIS A 30 -0.46 -10.08 -2.21
C HIS A 30 0.75 -10.82 -2.80
N LYS A 31 0.58 -12.04 -3.29
CA LYS A 31 1.66 -12.78 -3.97
C LYS A 31 2.16 -12.07 -5.23
N ALA A 32 1.27 -11.38 -5.95
CA ALA A 32 1.65 -10.59 -7.11
C ALA A 32 2.43 -9.33 -6.70
N MET A 33 2.03 -8.69 -5.60
CA MET A 33 2.76 -7.57 -4.99
C MET A 33 4.11 -7.97 -4.42
N ASP A 34 4.23 -9.14 -3.79
CA ASP A 34 5.50 -9.63 -3.26
C ASP A 34 6.53 -9.84 -4.38
N LYS A 35 6.07 -10.29 -5.56
CA LYS A 35 6.91 -10.44 -6.75
C LYS A 35 7.15 -9.13 -7.48
N ASN A 36 6.17 -8.23 -7.48
CA ASN A 36 6.17 -6.92 -8.14
C ASN A 36 6.74 -6.91 -9.58
N THR A 37 6.23 -7.79 -10.45
CA THR A 37 6.62 -7.88 -11.87
C THR A 37 5.39 -7.77 -12.76
N VAL A 38 5.57 -7.29 -14.00
CA VAL A 38 4.51 -7.25 -15.01
C VAL A 38 3.85 -8.63 -15.15
N ASN A 39 4.66 -9.70 -15.16
CA ASN A 39 4.18 -11.08 -15.25
C ASN A 39 3.36 -11.50 -14.02
N SER A 40 3.77 -11.14 -12.79
CA SER A 40 3.01 -11.49 -11.60
C SER A 40 1.65 -10.78 -11.55
N TYR A 41 1.57 -9.53 -11.99
CA TYR A 41 0.30 -8.82 -12.12
C TYR A 41 -0.56 -9.34 -13.28
N ASN A 42 0.02 -9.68 -14.43
CA ASN A 42 -0.71 -10.34 -15.51
C ASN A 42 -1.31 -11.67 -15.05
N LYS A 43 -0.55 -12.48 -14.32
CA LYS A 43 -1.02 -13.75 -13.75
C LYS A 43 -2.17 -13.55 -12.76
N PHE A 44 -2.11 -12.50 -11.96
CA PHE A 44 -3.19 -12.13 -11.05
C PHE A 44 -4.45 -11.71 -11.82
N LEU A 45 -4.30 -10.77 -12.75
CA LEU A 45 -5.41 -10.23 -13.55
C LEU A 45 -6.08 -11.31 -14.39
N LYS A 46 -5.34 -12.29 -14.92
CA LYS A 46 -5.92 -13.41 -15.67
C LYS A 46 -6.92 -14.24 -14.85
N LYS A 47 -6.79 -14.26 -13.53
CA LYS A 47 -7.62 -15.11 -12.64
C LYS A 47 -8.61 -14.32 -11.79
N HIS A 48 -8.45 -13.01 -11.67
CA HIS A 48 -9.13 -12.18 -10.67
C HIS A 48 -9.36 -10.74 -11.20
N ASP A 49 -9.68 -10.57 -12.48
CA ASP A 49 -9.94 -9.26 -13.10
C ASP A 49 -11.27 -8.60 -12.67
N ASP A 50 -12.17 -9.38 -12.11
CA ASP A 50 -13.43 -8.98 -11.46
C ASP A 50 -13.24 -8.58 -9.99
N SER A 51 -12.11 -8.96 -9.39
CA SER A 51 -11.88 -8.72 -7.97
C SER A 51 -11.70 -7.23 -7.66
N LYS A 52 -12.01 -6.84 -6.42
CA LYS A 52 -11.72 -5.48 -5.92
C LYS A 52 -10.24 -5.07 -5.99
N TYR A 53 -9.33 -6.01 -6.26
CA TYR A 53 -7.90 -5.77 -6.41
C TYR A 53 -7.47 -5.65 -7.88
N ALA A 54 -8.33 -5.96 -8.84
CA ALA A 54 -8.05 -5.92 -10.28
C ALA A 54 -7.61 -4.54 -10.75
N SER A 55 -8.36 -3.49 -10.37
CA SER A 55 -8.02 -2.11 -10.72
C SER A 55 -6.61 -1.75 -10.22
N LYS A 56 -6.31 -2.13 -8.97
CA LYS A 56 -5.00 -1.90 -8.36
C LYS A 56 -3.88 -2.68 -9.05
N ALA A 57 -4.11 -3.93 -9.44
CA ALA A 57 -3.14 -4.72 -10.18
C ALA A 57 -2.90 -4.20 -11.62
N LYS A 58 -3.94 -3.69 -12.30
CA LYS A 58 -3.81 -3.04 -13.62
C LYS A 58 -2.93 -1.79 -13.53
N ILE A 59 -3.11 -1.01 -12.47
CA ILE A 59 -2.32 0.21 -12.20
C ILE A 59 -0.85 -0.15 -11.96
N LEU A 60 -0.56 -1.03 -10.99
CA LEU A 60 0.82 -1.42 -10.67
C LEU A 60 1.55 -2.04 -11.87
N LYS A 61 0.83 -2.82 -12.70
CA LYS A 61 1.37 -3.31 -13.97
C LYS A 61 1.73 -2.19 -14.94
N ALA A 62 0.85 -1.20 -15.09
CA ALA A 62 1.06 -0.10 -16.02
C ALA A 62 2.25 0.79 -15.61
N GLU A 63 2.51 0.91 -14.31
CA GLU A 63 3.68 1.63 -13.78
C GLU A 63 4.99 0.91 -14.12
N LEU A 64 5.05 -0.40 -13.91
CA LEU A 64 6.21 -1.21 -14.31
C LEU A 64 6.49 -1.09 -15.83
N ASN A 65 5.45 -1.11 -16.66
CA ASN A 65 5.60 -0.92 -18.11
C ASN A 65 6.04 0.51 -18.51
N LYS A 66 5.65 1.54 -17.74
CA LYS A 66 6.07 2.93 -17.96
C LYS A 66 7.55 3.13 -17.60
N GLU A 67 8.11 2.32 -16.73
CA GLU A 67 9.53 2.35 -16.37
C GLU A 67 10.40 1.63 -17.40
N ASP A 68 9.95 0.49 -17.93
CA ASP A 68 10.59 -0.20 -19.05
C ASP A 68 10.69 0.73 -20.27
N THR A 69 9.64 1.51 -20.53
CA THR A 69 9.63 2.50 -21.60
C THR A 69 10.52 3.71 -21.27
N LYS A 70 10.53 4.25 -20.04
CA LYS A 70 11.46 5.34 -19.66
C LYS A 70 12.93 4.95 -19.70
N GLN A 71 13.29 3.71 -19.34
CA GLN A 71 14.66 3.17 -19.51
C GLN A 71 15.03 2.99 -20.99
N THR A 72 14.05 2.73 -21.86
CA THR A 72 14.26 2.68 -23.30
C THR A 72 14.43 4.10 -23.89
N TYR A 73 13.69 5.09 -23.36
CA TYR A 73 13.77 6.50 -23.78
C TYR A 73 15.08 7.18 -23.36
N THR A 74 15.72 6.78 -22.26
CA THR A 74 17.06 7.30 -21.91
C THR A 74 18.18 6.76 -22.80
N LYS A 75 17.92 5.74 -23.63
CA LYS A 75 18.88 5.17 -24.58
C LYS A 75 18.76 5.67 -26.03
N LYS A 76 17.76 6.48 -26.36
CA LYS A 76 17.56 7.07 -27.70
C LYS A 76 17.12 8.54 -27.60
N SER A 77 18.08 9.40 -27.23
CA SER A 77 17.94 10.85 -27.32
C SER A 77 18.31 11.33 -28.72
N THR A 78 17.33 11.47 -29.62
CA THR A 78 17.20 12.64 -30.53
C THR A 78 15.87 12.60 -31.28
N ILE A 79 15.12 13.72 -31.20
CA ILE A 79 14.16 14.30 -32.16
C ILE A 79 12.86 14.81 -31.49
N LYS A 80 12.83 16.15 -31.41
CA LYS A 80 11.74 17.13 -31.53
C LYS A 80 10.49 17.09 -30.62
N LYS A 81 10.37 18.21 -29.89
CA LYS A 81 9.19 18.80 -29.23
C LYS A 81 7.90 18.67 -30.07
N LYS A 82 6.79 18.29 -29.41
CA LYS A 82 5.51 19.05 -29.39
C LYS A 82 4.47 18.41 -28.44
N ASN A 83 3.65 19.31 -27.87
CA ASN A 83 2.36 19.13 -27.20
C ASN A 83 2.33 18.79 -25.70
N LYS A 84 2.30 19.87 -24.89
CA LYS A 84 1.76 19.91 -23.54
C LYS A 84 0.27 19.50 -23.57
N LYS A 85 -0.04 18.28 -23.14
CA LYS A 85 -1.39 17.90 -22.66
C LYS A 85 -1.43 18.10 -21.14
N LYS A 86 -2.46 18.81 -20.65
CA LYS A 86 -2.79 18.93 -19.21
C LYS A 86 -2.76 17.53 -18.56
N PRO A 87 -2.09 17.34 -17.41
CA PRO A 87 -2.05 16.03 -16.75
C PRO A 87 -3.44 15.68 -16.25
N GLY A 88 -3.99 14.54 -16.71
CA GLY A 88 -5.23 13.98 -16.20
C GLY A 88 -5.10 13.67 -14.70
N LYS A 89 -6.20 13.87 -13.96
CA LYS A 89 -6.32 13.62 -12.52
C LYS A 89 -5.83 12.19 -12.20
N THR A 90 -4.78 12.06 -11.38
CA THR A 90 -4.23 10.76 -10.97
C THR A 90 -5.27 9.98 -10.15
N SER A 91 -5.45 8.69 -10.46
CA SER A 91 -6.34 7.78 -9.73
C SER A 91 -5.59 6.80 -8.81
N ASP A 92 -4.27 6.90 -8.73
CA ASP A 92 -3.48 6.06 -7.83
C ASP A 92 -3.64 6.55 -6.38
N PRO A 93 -4.19 5.73 -5.46
CA PRO A 93 -4.36 6.12 -4.07
C PRO A 93 -3.05 6.45 -3.34
N ILE A 94 -1.90 5.92 -3.75
CA ILE A 94 -0.60 6.30 -3.15
C ILE A 94 -0.25 7.73 -3.56
N LEU A 95 -0.29 8.04 -4.85
CA LEU A 95 -0.06 9.42 -5.33
C LEU A 95 -1.13 10.40 -4.86
N ILE A 96 -2.38 9.98 -4.67
CA ILE A 96 -3.42 10.81 -4.06
C ILE A 96 -3.03 11.14 -2.61
N ALA A 97 -2.70 10.12 -1.81
CA ALA A 97 -2.28 10.33 -0.42
C ALA A 97 -1.01 11.20 -0.29
N GLU A 98 -0.05 11.05 -1.21
CA GLU A 98 1.12 11.93 -1.30
C GLU A 98 0.74 13.39 -1.57
N ASN A 99 -0.19 13.63 -2.50
CA ASN A 99 -0.60 14.98 -2.87
C ASN A 99 -1.55 15.64 -1.87
N GLU A 100 -2.33 14.85 -1.12
CA GLU A 100 -3.23 15.32 -0.07
C GLU A 100 -2.54 15.48 1.29
N ALA A 101 -1.35 14.89 1.47
CA ALA A 101 -0.56 15.08 2.67
C ALA A 101 -0.09 16.54 2.82
N ASN A 102 0.15 16.96 4.06
CA ASN A 102 0.87 18.21 4.30
C ASN A 102 2.30 18.12 3.74
N LYS A 103 3.00 19.26 3.67
CA LYS A 103 4.35 19.32 3.06
C LYS A 103 5.28 18.22 3.58
N GLY A 104 5.43 18.10 4.91
CA GLY A 104 6.29 17.07 5.50
C GLY A 104 5.86 15.63 5.19
N GLY A 105 4.56 15.34 5.25
CA GLY A 105 4.05 14.02 4.91
C GLY A 105 4.26 13.67 3.44
N LYS A 106 4.05 14.64 2.53
CA LYS A 106 4.31 14.50 1.10
C LYS A 106 5.78 14.19 0.82
N ASP A 107 6.69 14.98 1.38
CA ASP A 107 8.13 14.82 1.18
C ASP A 107 8.61 13.42 1.66
N ILE A 108 8.11 12.97 2.82
CA ILE A 108 8.39 11.63 3.36
C ILE A 108 7.84 10.52 2.45
N LEU A 109 6.56 10.63 2.03
CA LEU A 109 5.92 9.60 1.23
C LEU A 109 6.54 9.51 -0.17
N GLU A 110 6.85 10.64 -0.82
CA GLU A 110 7.54 10.67 -2.11
C GLU A 110 8.92 10.02 -2.01
N LYS A 111 9.71 10.37 -0.99
CA LYS A 111 11.04 9.76 -0.77
C LYS A 111 10.92 8.26 -0.53
N GLY A 112 10.00 7.86 0.35
CA GLY A 112 9.75 6.47 0.67
C GLY A 112 9.30 5.66 -0.55
N ARG A 113 8.43 6.22 -1.41
CA ARG A 113 8.00 5.60 -2.66
C ARG A 113 9.17 5.36 -3.61
N LYS A 114 10.01 6.37 -3.83
CA LYS A 114 11.21 6.25 -4.68
C LYS A 114 12.14 5.16 -4.16
N MET A 115 12.45 5.18 -2.86
CA MET A 115 13.31 4.18 -2.23
C MET A 115 12.75 2.76 -2.33
N ALA A 116 11.44 2.58 -2.19
CA ALA A 116 10.81 1.26 -2.22
C ALA A 116 10.64 0.69 -3.62
N LEU A 117 10.16 1.50 -4.57
CA LEU A 117 9.70 1.03 -5.88
C LEU A 117 10.72 1.25 -6.98
N ILE A 118 11.41 2.39 -6.98
CA ILE A 118 12.30 2.82 -8.06
C ILE A 118 13.72 2.35 -7.77
N ASP A 119 14.28 2.86 -6.68
CA ASP A 119 15.67 2.62 -6.31
C ASP A 119 15.85 1.23 -5.69
N LYS A 120 14.73 0.61 -5.27
CA LYS A 120 14.67 -0.72 -4.62
C LYS A 120 15.71 -0.85 -3.51
N VAL A 121 15.82 0.19 -2.68
CA VAL A 121 16.81 0.32 -1.61
C VAL A 121 16.63 -0.80 -0.59
N ILE A 122 17.69 -1.57 -0.40
CA ILE A 122 17.85 -2.59 0.64
C ILE A 122 18.95 -2.09 1.58
N LEU A 123 18.59 -1.87 2.84
CA LEU A 123 19.53 -1.42 3.87
C LEU A 123 19.77 -2.52 4.89
N PRO A 124 21.00 -2.65 5.40
CA PRO A 124 21.25 -3.46 6.59
C PRO A 124 20.46 -2.88 7.78
N GLY A 125 19.87 -3.77 8.59
CA GLY A 125 19.13 -3.38 9.79
C GLY A 125 17.63 -3.66 9.72
N SER A 126 16.88 -3.01 10.61
CA SER A 126 15.45 -3.26 10.83
C SER A 126 14.57 -2.29 10.05
N CYS A 127 13.24 -2.45 10.19
CA CYS A 127 12.25 -1.49 9.72
C CYS A 127 12.56 -0.06 10.19
N TRP A 128 13.08 0.08 11.42
CA TRP A 128 13.45 1.37 11.99
C TRP A 128 14.55 2.07 11.20
N ASN A 129 15.63 1.35 10.84
CA ASN A 129 16.77 1.92 10.12
C ASN A 129 16.33 2.46 8.75
N TRP A 130 15.49 1.70 8.05
CA TRP A 130 15.03 2.09 6.72
C TRP A 130 14.13 3.32 6.77
N ILE A 131 13.17 3.37 7.69
CA ILE A 131 12.29 4.54 7.85
C ILE A 131 13.08 5.76 8.34
N ASN A 132 14.03 5.58 9.24
CA ASN A 132 14.93 6.65 9.66
C ASN A 132 15.68 7.25 8.46
N THR A 133 16.11 6.41 7.52
CA THR A 133 16.76 6.83 6.28
C THR A 133 15.80 7.59 5.38
N VAL A 134 14.56 7.11 5.18
CA VAL A 134 13.51 7.85 4.45
C VAL A 134 13.35 9.26 5.01
N TYR A 135 13.19 9.39 6.33
CA TYR A 135 13.01 10.69 6.97
C TYR A 135 14.24 11.59 6.82
N ASN A 136 15.44 11.06 6.99
CA ASN A 136 16.67 11.82 6.82
C ASN A 136 16.79 12.35 5.38
N ASP A 137 16.59 11.48 4.40
CA ASP A 137 16.73 11.80 2.97
C ASP A 137 15.59 12.69 2.46
N ALA A 138 14.47 12.73 3.18
CA ALA A 138 13.37 13.67 2.95
C ALA A 138 13.62 15.04 3.60
N GLY A 139 14.75 15.25 4.30
CA GLY A 139 15.09 16.53 4.93
C GLY A 139 14.55 16.70 6.35
N TYR A 140 14.13 15.62 7.00
CA TYR A 140 13.63 15.62 8.38
C TYR A 140 14.53 14.79 9.29
N PRO A 141 15.78 15.22 9.60
CA PRO A 141 16.68 14.45 10.45
C PRO A 141 16.31 14.56 11.93
N ASN A 142 16.62 13.52 12.71
CA ASN A 142 16.20 13.40 14.12
C ASN A 142 16.77 14.50 15.05
N LYS A 143 17.93 15.09 14.73
CA LYS A 143 18.68 15.99 15.63
C LYS A 143 18.37 17.49 15.46
N SER A 144 17.33 17.85 14.70
CA SER A 144 17.12 19.23 14.23
C SER A 144 15.77 19.85 14.60
N GLY A 145 14.98 19.20 15.47
CA GLY A 145 13.59 19.62 15.74
C GLY A 145 12.62 19.38 14.57
N LYS A 146 13.11 18.88 13.42
CA LYS A 146 12.31 18.56 12.23
C LYS A 146 11.44 17.30 12.39
N ARG A 147 11.46 16.65 13.54
CA ARG A 147 10.55 15.57 13.93
C ARG A 147 9.95 15.89 15.29
N LYS A 148 8.66 15.57 15.44
CA LYS A 148 7.97 15.60 16.74
C LYS A 148 7.30 14.28 17.03
N THR A 149 7.32 13.89 18.31
CA THR A 149 6.52 12.78 18.81
C THR A 149 5.12 13.30 19.09
N VAL A 150 4.15 12.87 18.29
CA VAL A 150 2.74 13.30 18.41
C VAL A 150 2.01 12.50 19.48
N HIS A 151 2.41 11.26 19.67
CA HIS A 151 1.90 10.38 20.71
C HIS A 151 3.00 9.42 21.13
N LYS A 152 3.17 9.20 22.44
CA LYS A 152 4.12 8.25 23.00
C LYS A 152 3.40 7.35 24.01
N GLY A 153 3.32 6.06 23.69
CA GLY A 153 2.73 5.03 24.54
C GLY A 153 3.65 3.82 24.70
N LYS A 154 3.20 2.84 25.49
CA LYS A 154 3.85 1.54 25.65
C LYS A 154 3.21 0.52 24.71
N LYS A 155 3.87 -0.61 24.48
CA LYS A 155 3.32 -1.73 23.68
C LYS A 155 2.00 -2.27 24.23
N SER A 156 1.78 -2.16 25.54
CA SER A 156 0.54 -2.52 26.24
C SER A 156 -0.54 -1.45 26.15
N GLY A 157 -0.28 -0.34 25.44
CA GLY A 157 -1.16 0.82 25.37
C GLY A 157 -0.88 1.88 26.44
N PRO A 158 -1.73 2.93 26.51
CA PRO A 158 -2.91 3.15 25.67
C PRO A 158 -2.54 3.33 24.18
N TYR A 159 -3.40 2.84 23.29
CA TYR A 159 -3.18 2.94 21.85
C TYR A 159 -3.72 4.27 21.29
N VAL A 160 -3.13 4.68 20.17
CA VAL A 160 -3.46 5.89 19.42
C VAL A 160 -4.89 5.86 18.88
N LYS A 161 -5.59 6.99 18.93
CA LYS A 161 -6.87 7.15 18.23
C LYS A 161 -6.63 7.29 16.73
N SER A 162 -7.37 6.56 15.90
CA SER A 162 -7.18 6.57 14.43
C SER A 162 -7.20 7.96 13.80
N SER A 163 -7.95 8.91 14.37
CA SER A 163 -8.03 10.29 13.91
C SER A 163 -6.75 11.11 14.11
N GLN A 164 -5.83 10.64 14.96
CA GLN A 164 -4.54 11.28 15.19
C GLN A 164 -3.50 10.91 14.14
N ILE A 165 -3.70 9.81 13.41
CA ILE A 165 -2.78 9.28 12.40
C ILE A 165 -2.99 10.05 11.09
N LYS A 166 -1.89 10.52 10.49
CA LYS A 166 -1.86 11.29 9.24
C LYS A 166 -0.89 10.66 8.25
N ALA A 167 -1.15 10.90 6.96
CA ALA A 167 -0.26 10.50 5.87
C ALA A 167 1.17 11.01 6.10
N GLY A 168 2.15 10.12 5.96
CA GLY A 168 3.56 10.38 6.24
C GLY A 168 3.98 10.21 7.69
N ASP A 169 3.09 9.83 8.61
CA ASP A 169 3.47 9.49 9.98
C ASP A 169 4.29 8.21 10.06
N TRP A 170 5.34 8.22 10.88
CA TRP A 170 6.05 7.03 11.29
C TRP A 170 5.38 6.44 12.52
N LEU A 171 4.78 5.28 12.31
CA LEU A 171 4.06 4.52 13.32
C LEU A 171 4.93 3.43 13.92
N TYR A 172 4.75 3.21 15.22
CA TYR A 172 5.15 1.97 15.88
C TYR A 172 3.88 1.24 16.33
N TYR A 173 3.79 -0.04 16.01
CA TYR A 173 2.60 -0.83 16.22
C TYR A 173 2.91 -2.31 16.41
N ILE A 174 1.94 -3.04 16.97
CA ILE A 174 2.01 -4.49 17.09
C ILE A 174 1.55 -5.13 15.78
N ASN A 175 2.39 -5.98 15.20
CA ASN A 175 2.10 -6.65 13.94
C ASN A 175 1.38 -7.98 14.20
N HIS A 176 0.05 -7.92 14.25
CA HIS A 176 -0.82 -9.11 14.44
C HIS A 176 -0.74 -10.14 13.31
N SER A 177 -0.18 -9.78 12.16
CA SER A 177 0.06 -10.73 11.07
C SER A 177 1.39 -11.47 11.19
N TYR A 178 2.16 -11.21 12.25
CA TYR A 178 3.48 -11.80 12.47
C TYR A 178 3.77 -11.92 13.97
N ASN A 179 3.13 -12.88 14.63
CA ASN A 179 3.36 -13.27 16.02
C ASN A 179 3.34 -12.11 17.03
N ASP A 180 2.51 -11.10 16.80
CA ASP A 180 2.37 -9.93 17.67
C ASP A 180 3.69 -9.23 17.99
N VAL A 181 4.66 -9.26 17.07
CA VAL A 181 5.93 -8.58 17.27
C VAL A 181 5.81 -7.08 17.01
N GLU A 182 6.72 -6.32 17.62
CA GLU A 182 6.87 -4.90 17.29
C GLU A 182 7.24 -4.72 15.82
N HIS A 183 6.61 -3.72 15.21
CA HIS A 183 6.97 -3.27 13.87
C HIS A 183 6.83 -1.76 13.74
N SER A 184 7.47 -1.21 12.71
CA SER A 184 7.30 0.19 12.38
C SER A 184 7.16 0.38 10.87
N GLY A 185 6.46 1.45 10.51
CA GLY A 185 6.11 1.74 9.11
C GLY A 185 5.63 3.17 8.94
N ILE A 186 5.63 3.64 7.70
CA ILE A 186 5.12 4.96 7.35
C ILE A 186 3.67 4.82 6.90
N PHE A 187 2.75 5.51 7.57
CA PHE A 187 1.35 5.51 7.22
C PHE A 187 1.09 6.26 5.92
N VAL A 188 0.33 5.66 5.01
CA VAL A 188 0.00 6.25 3.70
C VAL A 188 -1.45 6.71 3.70
N TYR A 189 -2.40 5.79 3.84
CA TYR A 189 -3.83 6.08 3.87
C TYR A 189 -4.62 4.95 4.54
N TRP A 190 -5.86 5.21 4.94
CA TRP A 190 -6.77 4.19 5.47
C TRP A 190 -7.39 3.37 4.34
N ILE A 191 -7.26 2.05 4.40
CA ILE A 191 -7.98 1.14 3.48
C ILE A 191 -9.40 0.90 4.01
N ASP A 192 -9.53 0.73 5.32
CA ASP A 192 -10.79 0.63 6.03
C ASP A 192 -10.62 1.30 7.41
N TYR A 193 -11.19 2.50 7.55
CA TYR A 193 -11.06 3.30 8.77
C TYR A 193 -11.73 2.64 9.97
N LYS A 194 -12.90 2.03 9.78
CA LYS A 194 -13.67 1.37 10.86
C LYS A 194 -12.93 0.15 11.38
N LYS A 195 -12.36 -0.66 10.48
CA LYS A 195 -11.54 -1.83 10.83
C LYS A 195 -10.09 -1.50 11.15
N LYS A 196 -9.73 -0.21 11.19
CA LYS A 196 -8.36 0.29 11.39
C LYS A 196 -7.32 -0.43 10.52
N THR A 197 -7.69 -0.75 9.29
CA THR A 197 -6.75 -1.32 8.31
C THR A 197 -6.14 -0.18 7.51
N GLY A 198 -4.84 0.06 7.65
CA GLY A 198 -4.11 1.10 6.95
C GLY A 198 -3.16 0.56 5.89
N MET A 199 -2.94 1.31 4.83
CA MET A 199 -1.83 1.09 3.92
C MET A 199 -0.57 1.65 4.55
N ILE A 200 0.44 0.81 4.72
CA ILE A 200 1.74 1.18 5.28
C ILE A 200 2.83 0.95 4.24
N LEU A 201 3.70 1.95 4.08
CA LEU A 201 5.00 1.76 3.48
C LEU A 201 5.91 1.13 4.54
N SER A 202 6.21 -0.14 4.34
CA SER A 202 6.85 -1.02 5.32
C SER A 202 8.14 -1.59 4.77
N TYR A 203 9.14 -1.73 5.63
CA TYR A 203 10.37 -2.44 5.33
C TYR A 203 10.51 -3.64 6.25
N GLY A 204 10.74 -4.82 5.68
CA GLY A 204 10.85 -6.05 6.48
C GLY A 204 12.16 -6.17 7.26
N GLY A 205 13.22 -5.52 6.80
CA GLY A 205 14.56 -5.60 7.39
C GLY A 205 15.16 -7.00 7.45
N GLU A 206 16.18 -7.13 8.29
CA GLU A 206 16.87 -8.38 8.62
C GLU A 206 17.67 -8.96 7.43
N LYS A 207 17.95 -10.27 7.41
CA LYS A 207 18.59 -10.98 6.29
C LYS A 207 17.71 -11.03 5.03
N ARG A 208 16.56 -10.33 5.01
CA ARG A 208 15.65 -10.33 3.88
C ARG A 208 16.22 -9.40 2.80
N LYS A 209 16.68 -9.97 1.70
CA LYS A 209 17.19 -9.26 0.52
C LYS A 209 16.05 -8.67 -0.32
N GLN A 210 15.15 -7.90 0.32
CA GLN A 210 13.95 -7.37 -0.31
C GLN A 210 13.75 -5.89 0.05
N PRO A 211 13.38 -5.02 -0.91
CA PRO A 211 13.20 -3.60 -0.67
C PRO A 211 11.95 -3.30 0.17
N GLY A 212 11.77 -2.01 0.46
CA GLY A 212 10.52 -1.50 1.03
C GLY A 212 9.31 -1.84 0.15
N ARG A 213 8.14 -1.97 0.76
CA ARG A 213 6.90 -2.34 0.07
C ARG A 213 5.69 -1.72 0.73
N TYR A 214 4.66 -1.47 -0.06
CA TYR A 214 3.35 -1.09 0.43
C TYR A 214 2.58 -2.35 0.83
N LYS A 215 2.05 -2.40 2.05
CA LYS A 215 1.23 -3.53 2.50
C LYS A 215 0.13 -3.06 3.47
N PRO A 216 -1.08 -3.65 3.41
CA PRO A 216 -2.09 -3.43 4.44
C PRO A 216 -1.63 -3.98 5.79
N TYR A 217 -1.85 -3.21 6.86
CA TYR A 217 -1.67 -3.64 8.24
C TYR A 217 -2.89 -3.32 9.08
N ASP A 218 -3.10 -4.14 10.11
CA ASP A 218 -3.96 -3.83 11.23
C ASP A 218 -3.25 -2.79 12.12
N LEU A 219 -3.91 -1.65 12.34
CA LEU A 219 -3.40 -0.52 13.11
C LEU A 219 -4.22 -0.30 14.40
N THR A 220 -4.86 -1.35 14.91
CA THR A 220 -5.57 -1.33 16.19
C THR A 220 -4.64 -1.02 17.38
N HIS A 221 -3.38 -1.47 17.31
CA HIS A 221 -2.40 -1.41 18.39
C HIS A 221 -1.20 -0.50 18.03
N VAL A 222 -1.46 0.68 17.49
CA VAL A 222 -0.45 1.73 17.29
C VAL A 222 -0.18 2.41 18.64
N TYR A 223 1.08 2.47 19.07
CA TYR A 223 1.46 3.03 20.38
C TYR A 223 2.45 4.19 20.28
N ASN A 224 2.97 4.54 19.09
CA ASN A 224 3.83 5.70 18.93
C ASN A 224 3.62 6.33 17.55
N ILE A 225 3.64 7.67 17.50
CA ILE A 225 3.61 8.45 16.26
C ILE A 225 4.76 9.45 16.27
N ILE A 226 5.63 9.36 15.26
CA ILE A 226 6.60 10.40 14.93
C ILE A 226 6.15 11.08 13.63
N ARG A 227 6.18 12.42 13.62
CA ARG A 227 5.73 13.24 12.49
C ARG A 227 6.77 14.28 12.10
N ALA A 228 6.90 14.54 10.81
CA ALA A 228 7.68 15.67 10.30
C ALA A 228 7.12 17.02 10.79
N VAL A 229 8.02 17.93 11.13
CA VAL A 229 7.72 19.34 11.36
C VAL A 229 8.19 20.10 10.13
N SER A 230 7.24 20.48 9.29
CA SER A 230 7.46 21.40 8.17
C SER A 230 6.93 22.76 8.60
N ASP A 231 7.83 23.74 8.70
CA ASP A 231 7.49 25.15 8.82
C ASP A 231 6.74 25.65 7.57
#